data_AF-B9WBG0-F1
#
_entry.id   AF-B9WBG0-F1
#
_cell.length_a   1.000
_cell.length_b   1.000
_cell.length_c   1.000
_cell.angle_alpha   90.00
_cell.angle_beta   90.00
_cell.angle_gamma   90.00
#
_symmetry.space_group_name_H-M   'P 1'
#
loop_
_entity.id
_entity.type
_entity.pdbx_description
1 polymer ?
#
loop_
_entity_poly.entity_id
_entity_poly.type
_entity_poly.pdbx_seq_one_letter_code
_entity_poly.pdbx_strand_id
1 'polypeptide(L)'
;MNYLTTIQLHESKRNVINDIQLWSMNKTLKLPSITSCNPISYIKHVSLPLYLVYCCPITVYTDDPDTSDYFKTRLVETPLSNGKSGVGLLCQVDSNTFLVFYYEDNVKVLVLSFSKFLETLPQLDIQSIPKNTLLDLRPPKRIRTNTTIIDKIIEKKKQRSNSFIANPNTTKGNTSSSSSVLTNQEQINTAINKIIFSGLRIRGLSSNVASSLNDKLTIKEIHQMTFKATQFALRKHNYSFNKRETKKPLRLNDLQDIIENLLQLFVDVE
;
A
#
# COMPACT_ATOMS: atom_id res chain seq x y z
N MET A 1 -36.90 10.10 10.45
CA MET A 1 -36.38 8.75 10.12
C MET A 1 -36.87 8.37 8.75
N ASN A 2 -36.08 7.61 7.99
CA ASN A 2 -36.47 7.08 6.68
C ASN A 2 -36.47 5.55 6.75
N TYR A 3 -37.51 4.95 6.21
CA TYR A 3 -37.60 3.52 5.99
C TYR A 3 -36.57 3.11 4.93
N LEU A 4 -35.82 2.05 5.21
CA LEU A 4 -34.81 1.52 4.30
C LEU A 4 -35.31 0.26 3.60
N THR A 5 -35.70 -0.74 4.39
CA THR A 5 -36.16 -2.05 3.91
C THR A 5 -36.76 -2.84 5.07
N THR A 6 -37.50 -3.89 4.74
CA THR A 6 -37.94 -4.94 5.66
C THR A 6 -37.19 -6.21 5.33
N ILE A 7 -36.79 -6.95 6.36
CA ILE A 7 -36.06 -8.22 6.22
C ILE A 7 -36.76 -9.34 6.99
N GLN A 8 -36.36 -10.57 6.68
CA GLN A 8 -36.79 -11.77 7.40
C GLN A 8 -35.60 -12.41 8.12
N LEU A 9 -35.83 -13.00 9.29
CA LEU A 9 -34.83 -13.77 10.03
C LEU A 9 -35.28 -15.24 10.11
N HIS A 10 -34.49 -16.14 9.54
CA HIS A 10 -34.78 -17.57 9.54
C HIS A 10 -33.99 -18.26 10.66
N GLU A 11 -34.61 -18.44 11.82
CA GLU A 11 -33.98 -19.13 12.95
C GLU A 11 -33.88 -20.64 12.71
N SER A 12 -34.90 -21.21 12.06
CA SER A 12 -34.90 -22.61 11.62
C SER A 12 -35.78 -22.77 10.38
N LYS A 13 -35.78 -23.96 9.76
CA LYS A 13 -36.64 -24.25 8.58
C LYS A 13 -38.14 -23.99 8.82
N ARG A 14 -38.59 -23.94 10.07
CA ARG A 14 -39.99 -23.72 10.46
C ARG A 14 -40.22 -22.44 11.26
N ASN A 15 -39.17 -21.79 11.76
CA ASN A 15 -39.31 -20.56 12.53
C ASN A 15 -38.73 -19.39 11.76
N VAL A 16 -39.61 -18.55 11.21
CA VAL A 16 -39.27 -17.37 10.42
C VAL A 16 -39.87 -16.16 11.11
N ILE A 17 -38.99 -15.26 11.53
CA ILE A 17 -39.34 -13.99 12.14
C ILE A 17 -39.50 -12.96 11.02
N ASN A 18 -40.67 -12.36 10.92
CA ASN A 18 -41.05 -11.48 9.81
C ASN A 18 -41.05 -10.01 10.24
N ASP A 19 -41.27 -9.12 9.28
CA ASP A 19 -41.47 -7.68 9.52
C ASP A 19 -40.39 -7.00 10.37
N ILE A 20 -39.12 -7.30 10.07
CA ILE A 20 -38.00 -6.59 10.70
C ILE A 20 -37.70 -5.35 9.86
N GLN A 21 -38.26 -4.21 10.25
CA GLN A 21 -38.17 -2.96 9.51
C GLN A 21 -36.91 -2.17 9.91
N LEU A 22 -36.10 -1.81 8.93
CA LEU A 22 -34.86 -1.07 9.13
C LEU A 22 -35.06 0.42 8.84
N TRP A 23 -34.77 1.27 9.82
CA TRP A 23 -34.97 2.72 9.72
C TRP A 23 -33.71 3.50 10.07
N SER A 24 -33.33 4.45 9.21
CA SER A 24 -32.15 5.31 9.42
C SER A 24 -32.52 6.79 9.38
N MET A 25 -31.80 7.60 10.15
CA MET A 25 -31.87 9.06 10.03
C MET A 25 -31.15 9.58 8.78
N ASN A 26 -30.23 8.80 8.22
CA ASN A 26 -29.44 9.22 7.08
C ASN A 26 -30.20 8.97 5.76
N LYS A 27 -30.56 10.07 5.07
CA LYS A 27 -31.29 10.04 3.79
C LYS A 27 -30.49 9.46 2.63
N THR A 28 -29.15 9.48 2.69
CA THR A 28 -28.29 9.01 1.60
C THR A 28 -27.76 7.60 1.82
N LEU A 29 -28.11 6.98 2.95
CA LEU A 29 -27.66 5.63 3.28
C LEU A 29 -28.30 4.63 2.31
N LYS A 30 -27.45 3.99 1.50
CA LYS A 30 -27.84 2.86 0.66
C LYS A 30 -27.28 1.59 1.29
N LEU A 31 -28.18 0.72 1.73
CA LEU A 31 -27.81 -0.60 2.21
C LEU A 31 -27.57 -1.54 1.02
N PRO A 32 -26.76 -2.59 1.21
CA PRO A 32 -26.78 -3.75 0.32
C PRO A 32 -28.22 -4.30 0.20
N SER A 33 -28.53 -5.00 -0.88
CA SER A 33 -29.81 -5.69 -1.04
C SER A 33 -29.90 -6.83 -0.03
N ILE A 34 -30.46 -6.56 1.14
CA ILE A 34 -30.65 -7.53 2.22
C ILE A 34 -32.12 -7.88 2.28
N THR A 35 -32.45 -9.14 2.00
CA THR A 35 -33.83 -9.65 2.06
C THR A 35 -34.04 -10.55 3.28
N SER A 36 -33.06 -11.37 3.61
CA SER A 36 -33.14 -12.27 4.76
C SER A 36 -31.79 -12.51 5.43
N CYS A 37 -31.83 -13.03 6.65
CA CYS A 37 -30.64 -13.39 7.41
C CYS A 37 -30.87 -14.62 8.31
N ASN A 38 -29.79 -15.30 8.68
CA ASN A 38 -29.79 -16.48 9.54
C ASN A 38 -29.00 -16.21 10.83
N PRO A 39 -29.56 -16.40 12.03
CA PRO A 39 -28.81 -16.23 13.27
C PRO A 39 -27.72 -17.30 13.39
N ILE A 40 -26.52 -16.87 13.80
CA ILE A 40 -25.33 -17.73 13.94
C ILE A 40 -24.97 -17.88 15.40
N SER A 41 -24.77 -16.76 16.10
CA SER A 41 -24.18 -16.76 17.44
C SER A 41 -24.45 -15.46 18.18
N TYR A 42 -24.15 -15.46 19.48
CA TYR A 42 -24.15 -14.27 20.31
C TYR A 42 -22.74 -13.70 20.42
N ILE A 43 -22.62 -12.38 20.27
CA ILE A 43 -21.35 -11.67 20.33
C ILE A 43 -21.43 -10.45 21.24
N LYS A 44 -20.28 -9.92 21.69
CA LYS A 44 -20.24 -8.62 22.39
C LYS A 44 -20.19 -7.50 21.35
N HIS A 45 -21.30 -6.80 21.14
CA HIS A 45 -21.38 -5.78 20.09
C HIS A 45 -20.43 -4.58 20.35
N VAL A 46 -20.16 -4.27 21.62
CA VAL A 46 -19.22 -3.20 22.03
C VAL A 46 -17.77 -3.50 21.65
N SER A 47 -17.42 -4.78 21.47
CA SER A 47 -16.06 -5.21 21.12
C SER A 47 -15.86 -5.36 19.60
N LEU A 48 -16.84 -4.97 18.79
CA LEU A 48 -16.73 -5.06 17.33
C LEU A 48 -15.72 -4.05 16.79
N PRO A 49 -14.74 -4.47 15.98
CA PRO A 49 -13.81 -3.56 15.36
C PRO A 49 -14.53 -2.58 14.41
N LEU A 50 -14.31 -1.29 14.62
CA LEU A 50 -14.99 -0.22 13.87
C LEU A 50 -14.76 -0.30 12.36
N TYR A 51 -13.62 -0.83 11.91
CA TYR A 51 -13.31 -0.96 10.48
C TYR A 51 -14.20 -1.97 9.74
N LEU A 52 -14.90 -2.86 10.45
CA LEU A 52 -15.86 -3.80 9.87
C LEU A 52 -17.26 -3.20 9.72
N VAL A 53 -17.55 -2.13 10.46
CA VAL A 53 -18.87 -1.52 10.52
C VAL A 53 -19.10 -0.67 9.27
N TYR A 54 -20.06 -1.07 8.44
CA TYR A 54 -20.36 -0.42 7.17
C TYR A 54 -21.01 0.96 7.34
N CYS A 55 -21.88 1.10 8.34
CA CYS A 55 -22.64 2.32 8.58
C CYS A 55 -23.00 2.50 10.06
N CYS A 56 -23.44 3.72 10.42
CA CYS A 56 -23.94 4.00 11.77
C CYS A 56 -25.11 3.06 12.14
N PRO A 57 -25.32 2.78 13.44
CA PRO A 57 -26.41 1.94 13.90
C PRO A 57 -27.77 2.34 13.32
N ILE A 58 -28.50 1.35 12.84
CA ILE A 58 -29.84 1.51 12.26
C ILE A 58 -30.86 1.10 13.31
N THR A 59 -31.96 1.81 13.42
CA THR A 59 -33.04 1.47 14.35
C THR A 59 -33.94 0.41 13.72
N VAL A 60 -34.33 -0.58 14.50
CA VAL A 60 -35.24 -1.65 14.08
C VAL A 60 -36.63 -1.38 14.66
N TYR A 61 -37.64 -1.47 13.80
CA TYR A 61 -39.05 -1.44 14.18
C TYR A 61 -39.72 -2.71 13.66
N THR A 62 -40.88 -3.02 14.22
CA THR A 62 -41.74 -4.10 13.79
C THR A 62 -43.16 -3.78 14.22
N ASP A 63 -44.13 -4.12 13.38
CA ASP A 63 -45.55 -4.16 13.69
C ASP A 63 -46.00 -5.58 14.08
N ASP A 64 -45.12 -6.58 13.94
CA ASP A 64 -45.35 -7.98 14.26
C ASP A 64 -45.03 -8.27 15.75
N PRO A 65 -46.04 -8.65 16.58
CA PRO A 65 -45.83 -8.93 17.99
C PRO A 65 -44.87 -10.10 18.23
N ASP A 66 -44.89 -11.12 17.35
CA ASP A 66 -44.03 -12.30 17.48
C ASP A 66 -42.53 -11.91 17.33
N THR A 67 -42.25 -10.97 16.42
CA THR A 67 -40.91 -10.40 16.22
C THR A 67 -40.46 -9.55 17.40
N SER A 68 -41.37 -8.77 17.98
CA SER A 68 -41.10 -8.00 19.20
C SER A 68 -40.72 -8.93 20.36
N ASP A 69 -41.51 -9.98 20.59
CA ASP A 69 -41.28 -10.95 21.66
C ASP A 69 -40.00 -11.75 21.43
N TYR A 70 -39.69 -12.10 20.17
CA TYR A 70 -38.44 -12.74 19.80
C TYR A 70 -37.22 -11.92 20.24
N PHE A 71 -37.15 -10.64 19.84
CA PHE A 71 -36.01 -9.80 20.18
C PHE A 71 -35.94 -9.47 21.67
N LYS A 72 -37.08 -9.29 22.34
CA LYS A 72 -37.14 -9.11 23.79
C LYS A 72 -36.53 -10.32 24.52
N THR A 73 -36.94 -11.53 24.16
CA THR A 73 -36.45 -12.76 24.78
C THR A 73 -34.96 -12.97 24.51
N ARG A 74 -34.53 -12.78 23.25
CA ARG A 74 -33.17 -13.09 22.78
C ARG A 74 -32.13 -12.05 23.18
N LEU A 75 -32.48 -10.76 23.18
CA LEU A 75 -31.54 -9.65 23.43
C LEU A 75 -31.63 -9.09 24.85
N VAL A 76 -32.74 -9.28 25.57
CA VAL A 76 -32.92 -8.72 26.92
C VAL A 76 -32.96 -9.82 27.98
N GLU A 77 -33.92 -10.75 27.88
CA GLU A 77 -34.17 -11.72 28.96
C GLU A 77 -33.06 -12.79 29.06
N THR A 78 -32.65 -13.37 27.92
CA THR A 78 -31.61 -14.41 27.87
C THR A 78 -30.25 -13.88 28.36
N PRO A 79 -29.77 -12.70 27.92
CA PRO A 79 -28.49 -12.18 28.38
C PRO A 79 -28.53 -11.76 29.86
N LEU A 80 -29.63 -11.18 30.33
CA LEU A 80 -29.81 -10.77 31.73
C LEU A 80 -29.77 -11.98 32.67
N SER A 81 -30.49 -13.05 32.33
CA SER A 81 -30.51 -14.30 33.11
C SER A 81 -29.13 -14.97 33.21
N ASN A 82 -28.27 -14.75 32.21
CA ASN A 82 -26.92 -15.29 32.15
C ASN A 82 -25.85 -14.33 32.71
N GLY A 83 -26.23 -13.18 33.25
CA GLY A 83 -25.30 -12.16 33.75
C GLY A 83 -24.42 -11.51 32.65
N LYS A 84 -24.83 -11.61 31.39
CA LYS A 84 -24.09 -11.08 30.24
C LYS A 84 -24.77 -9.81 29.75
N SER A 85 -24.21 -8.65 30.08
CA SER A 85 -24.65 -7.37 29.51
C SER A 85 -23.91 -7.07 28.19
N GLY A 86 -24.55 -6.33 27.29
CA GLY A 86 -23.95 -5.88 26.02
C GLY A 86 -23.83 -6.97 24.94
N VAL A 87 -24.72 -7.97 24.96
CA VAL A 87 -24.75 -9.03 23.96
C VAL A 87 -25.55 -8.60 22.73
N GLY A 88 -25.08 -8.96 21.54
CA GLY A 88 -25.78 -8.84 20.28
C GLY A 88 -25.94 -10.20 19.61
N LEU A 89 -26.97 -10.34 18.79
CA LEU A 89 -27.23 -11.51 17.94
C LEU A 89 -26.60 -11.28 16.57
N LEU A 90 -25.60 -12.10 16.23
CA LEU A 90 -24.95 -12.12 14.93
C LEU A 90 -25.78 -12.96 13.96
N CYS A 91 -26.15 -12.35 12.83
CA CYS A 91 -26.88 -12.98 11.75
C CYS A 91 -26.09 -12.90 10.44
N GLN A 92 -26.05 -13.99 9.70
CA GLN A 92 -25.46 -14.06 8.37
C GLN A 92 -26.48 -13.62 7.32
N VAL A 93 -26.10 -12.72 6.42
CA VAL A 93 -26.89 -12.41 5.21
C VAL A 93 -26.30 -13.16 4.02
N ASP A 94 -25.01 -12.95 3.78
CA ASP A 94 -24.27 -13.59 2.69
C ASP A 94 -22.87 -14.01 3.19
N SER A 95 -21.93 -14.31 2.28
CA SER A 95 -20.57 -14.71 2.65
C SER A 95 -19.73 -13.58 3.26
N ASN A 96 -20.05 -12.33 2.96
CA ASN A 96 -19.27 -11.14 3.27
C ASN A 96 -20.03 -10.10 4.11
N THR A 97 -21.33 -10.28 4.30
CA THR A 97 -22.24 -9.34 4.95
C THR A 97 -22.92 -10.00 6.12
N PHE A 98 -22.83 -9.35 7.28
CA PHE A 98 -23.44 -9.82 8.52
C PHE A 98 -24.21 -8.69 9.17
N LEU A 99 -25.26 -9.05 9.91
CA LEU A 99 -26.05 -8.15 10.74
C LEU A 99 -25.82 -8.48 12.20
N VAL A 100 -25.72 -7.46 13.04
CA VAL A 100 -25.66 -7.63 14.49
C VAL A 100 -26.79 -6.86 15.12
N PHE A 101 -27.80 -7.58 15.60
CA PHE A 101 -28.90 -6.99 16.36
C PHE A 101 -28.49 -6.87 17.82
N TYR A 102 -28.77 -5.73 18.44
CA TYR A 102 -28.46 -5.49 19.84
C TYR A 102 -29.46 -4.53 20.45
N TYR A 103 -29.55 -4.54 21.78
CA TYR A 103 -30.45 -3.69 22.54
C TYR A 103 -29.66 -2.70 23.39
N GLU A 104 -30.04 -1.43 23.32
CA GLU A 104 -29.61 -0.34 24.22
C GLU A 104 -30.87 0.34 24.79
N ASP A 105 -31.37 1.37 24.12
CA ASP A 105 -32.66 2.01 24.43
C ASP A 105 -33.80 1.37 23.61
N ASN A 106 -33.45 0.91 22.42
CA ASN A 106 -34.29 0.27 21.43
C ASN A 106 -33.48 -0.79 20.67
N VAL A 107 -34.15 -1.68 19.94
CA VAL A 107 -33.44 -2.63 19.08
C VAL A 107 -32.76 -1.87 17.96
N LYS A 108 -31.45 -2.09 17.82
CA LYS A 108 -30.59 -1.51 16.80
C LYS A 108 -29.89 -2.62 16.03
N VAL A 109 -29.47 -2.32 14.82
CA VAL A 109 -28.68 -3.23 13.99
C VAL A 109 -27.41 -2.55 13.47
N LEU A 110 -26.30 -3.26 13.58
CA LEU A 110 -25.05 -2.93 12.90
C LEU A 110 -24.92 -3.79 11.64
N VAL A 111 -24.51 -3.16 10.55
CA VAL A 111 -24.22 -3.85 9.29
C VAL A 111 -22.72 -4.00 9.17
N LEU A 112 -22.26 -5.23 9.11
CA LEU A 112 -20.85 -5.58 8.92
C LEU A 112 -20.63 -5.98 7.47
N SER A 113 -19.62 -5.42 6.82
CA SER A 113 -19.25 -5.78 5.45
C SER A 113 -17.74 -6.03 5.35
N PHE A 114 -17.39 -7.27 5.02
CA PHE A 114 -16.01 -7.70 4.81
C PHE A 114 -15.52 -7.42 3.39
N SER A 115 -16.37 -6.95 2.47
CA SER A 115 -16.02 -6.74 1.06
C SER A 115 -14.79 -5.83 0.90
N LYS A 116 -14.77 -4.68 1.57
CA LYS A 116 -13.62 -3.77 1.55
C LYS A 116 -12.37 -4.37 2.18
N PHE A 117 -12.54 -5.12 3.27
CA PHE A 117 -11.43 -5.77 3.94
C PHE A 117 -10.77 -6.81 3.02
N LEU A 118 -11.57 -7.64 2.36
CA LEU A 118 -11.10 -8.63 1.39
C LEU A 118 -10.43 -7.99 0.17
N GLU A 119 -10.93 -6.85 -0.33
CA GLU A 119 -10.28 -6.08 -1.39
C GLU A 119 -8.90 -5.52 -0.97
N THR A 120 -8.75 -5.15 0.30
CA THR A 120 -7.49 -4.62 0.84
C THR A 120 -6.51 -5.69 1.29
N LEU A 121 -6.97 -6.92 1.52
CA LEU A 121 -6.17 -8.03 2.03
C LEU A 121 -4.94 -8.35 1.14
N PRO A 122 -5.03 -8.36 -0.20
CA PRO A 122 -3.86 -8.54 -1.07
C PRO A 122 -2.83 -7.40 -1.00
N GLN A 123 -3.22 -6.22 -0.51
CA GLN A 123 -2.31 -5.08 -0.34
C GLN A 123 -1.59 -5.12 1.00
N LEU A 124 -2.11 -5.88 1.96
CA LEU A 124 -1.43 -6.23 3.19
C LEU A 124 -0.48 -7.40 2.93
N ASP A 125 0.68 -7.12 2.33
CA ASP A 125 1.81 -8.05 2.39
C ASP A 125 2.45 -7.95 3.79
N ILE A 126 1.87 -8.69 4.73
CA ILE A 126 2.09 -8.60 6.19
C ILE A 126 3.57 -8.80 6.56
N GLN A 127 4.39 -9.41 5.70
CA GLN A 127 5.79 -9.68 6.00
C GLN A 127 6.72 -8.47 5.88
N SER A 128 6.33 -7.40 5.18
CA SER A 128 7.22 -6.25 4.94
C SER A 128 6.84 -4.96 5.68
N ILE A 129 5.69 -4.93 6.37
CA ILE A 129 5.15 -3.70 6.95
C ILE A 129 5.78 -3.48 8.34
N PRO A 130 6.59 -2.41 8.53
CA PRO A 130 7.16 -2.09 9.84
C PRO A 130 6.05 -1.80 10.86
N LYS A 131 6.26 -2.20 12.12
CA LYS A 131 5.35 -1.87 13.23
C LYS A 131 5.14 -0.35 13.29
N ASN A 132 3.89 0.09 13.50
CA ASN A 132 3.45 1.50 13.54
C ASN A 132 3.41 2.25 12.19
N THR A 133 3.30 1.54 11.07
CA THR A 133 3.10 2.18 9.76
C THR A 133 1.61 2.34 9.46
N LEU A 134 1.17 3.59 9.22
CA LEU A 134 -0.17 3.86 8.70
C LEU A 134 -0.18 3.55 7.19
N LEU A 135 -0.92 2.51 6.79
CA LEU A 135 -1.13 2.17 5.39
C LEU A 135 -2.23 3.03 4.80
N ASP A 136 -1.87 3.88 3.84
CA ASP A 136 -2.85 4.52 2.97
C ASP A 136 -3.29 3.52 1.89
N LEU A 137 -4.39 2.80 2.16
CA LEU A 137 -4.99 1.81 1.27
C LEU A 137 -5.81 2.44 0.14
N ARG A 138 -5.80 3.78 0.01
CA ARG A 138 -6.45 4.43 -1.13
C ARG A 138 -5.74 3.97 -2.40
N PRO A 139 -6.47 3.59 -3.46
CA PRO A 139 -5.84 3.29 -4.73
C PRO A 139 -4.97 4.49 -5.08
N PRO A 140 -3.69 4.29 -5.46
CA PRO A 140 -2.80 5.40 -5.75
C PRO A 140 -3.53 6.24 -6.77
N LYS A 141 -3.94 7.46 -6.38
CA LYS A 141 -4.40 8.43 -7.35
C LYS A 141 -3.22 8.55 -8.29
N ARG A 142 -3.33 7.93 -9.46
CA ARG A 142 -2.46 8.25 -10.58
C ARG A 142 -2.78 9.70 -10.82
N ILE A 143 -2.03 10.58 -10.17
CA ILE A 143 -1.88 11.95 -10.59
C ILE A 143 -1.40 11.75 -12.01
N ARG A 144 -2.33 11.87 -12.97
CA ARG A 144 -1.97 12.08 -14.36
C ARG A 144 -1.29 13.43 -14.35
N THR A 145 -0.02 13.45 -13.94
CA THR A 145 0.89 14.51 -14.29
C THR A 145 0.75 14.57 -15.79
N ASN A 146 0.23 15.69 -16.29
CA ASN A 146 -0.04 15.89 -17.69
C ASN A 146 1.33 16.01 -18.37
N THR A 147 2.01 14.88 -18.58
CA THR A 147 3.36 14.79 -19.12
C THR A 147 3.37 15.12 -20.60
N THR A 148 2.22 15.39 -21.22
CA THR A 148 2.10 15.78 -22.64
C THR A 148 3.06 16.90 -23.05
N ILE A 149 3.36 17.85 -22.15
CA ILE A 149 4.34 18.92 -22.38
C ILE A 149 5.78 18.38 -22.26
N ILE A 150 6.07 17.58 -21.24
CA ILE A 150 7.39 16.98 -21.00
C ILE A 150 7.72 15.97 -22.12
N ASP A 151 6.76 15.13 -22.51
CA ASP A 151 6.84 14.18 -23.60
C ASP A 151 7.07 14.90 -24.93
N LYS A 152 6.38 16.03 -25.21
CA LYS A 152 6.67 16.86 -26.39
C LYS A 152 8.07 17.46 -26.37
N ILE A 153 8.60 17.84 -25.21
CA ILE A 153 9.96 18.38 -25.09
C ILE A 153 11.01 17.26 -25.27
N ILE A 154 10.75 16.06 -24.73
CA ILE A 154 11.60 14.88 -24.91
C ILE A 154 11.58 14.40 -26.37
N GLU A 155 10.42 14.41 -27.03
CA GLU A 155 10.29 14.09 -28.46
C GLU A 155 11.00 15.12 -29.34
N LYS A 156 10.85 16.43 -29.05
CA LYS A 156 11.62 17.48 -29.74
C LYS A 156 13.13 17.35 -29.52
N LYS A 157 13.56 16.87 -28.34
CA LYS A 157 14.98 16.62 -28.05
C LYS A 157 15.50 15.36 -28.76
N LYS A 158 14.66 14.33 -28.93
CA LYS A 158 14.97 13.15 -29.77
C LYS A 158 15.06 13.51 -31.25
N GLN A 159 14.24 14.42 -31.75
CA GLN A 159 14.32 14.88 -33.15
C GLN A 159 15.55 15.75 -33.45
N ARG A 160 16.24 16.28 -32.43
CA ARG A 160 17.50 17.01 -32.57
C ARG A 160 18.75 16.13 -32.39
N SER A 161 18.64 14.82 -32.56
CA SER A 161 19.83 13.97 -32.70
C SER A 161 20.50 14.26 -34.05
N ASN A 162 21.74 14.74 -34.01
CA ASN A 162 22.61 15.03 -35.16
C ASN A 162 22.53 13.92 -36.23
N SER A 163 22.32 14.30 -37.50
CA SER A 163 22.20 13.38 -38.64
C SER A 163 23.50 12.65 -39.02
N PHE A 164 24.56 12.77 -38.22
CA PHE A 164 25.86 12.14 -38.48
C PHE A 164 26.12 10.87 -37.65
N ILE A 165 25.22 10.49 -36.74
CA ILE A 165 25.35 9.25 -35.95
C ILE A 165 24.00 8.53 -35.96
N ALA A 166 23.61 8.02 -37.13
CA ALA A 166 22.53 7.06 -37.24
C ALA A 166 23.11 5.65 -37.02
N ASN A 167 23.06 5.16 -35.77
CA ASN A 167 23.18 3.73 -35.52
C ASN A 167 21.77 3.13 -35.52
N PRO A 168 21.47 2.13 -36.38
CA PRO A 168 20.24 1.36 -36.26
C PRO A 168 20.39 0.41 -35.06
N ASN A 169 19.28 0.16 -34.37
CA ASN A 169 19.12 -0.80 -33.26
C ASN A 169 19.32 -0.23 -31.85
N THR A 170 18.30 0.46 -31.33
CA THR A 170 17.93 0.29 -29.92
C THR A 170 16.42 0.21 -29.78
N THR A 171 15.94 -1.03 -29.80
CA THR A 171 14.62 -1.43 -29.35
C THR A 171 14.45 -1.01 -27.89
N LYS A 172 13.31 -0.39 -27.60
CA LYS A 172 12.85 -0.03 -26.26
C LYS A 172 12.82 -1.28 -25.37
N GLY A 173 13.58 -1.28 -24.28
CA GLY A 173 13.52 -2.27 -23.22
C GLY A 173 13.43 -1.57 -21.87
N ASN A 174 12.22 -1.52 -21.31
CA ASN A 174 11.99 -1.33 -19.88
C ASN A 174 12.66 -2.49 -19.14
N THR A 175 13.52 -2.21 -18.17
CA THR A 175 13.77 -3.12 -17.06
C THR A 175 13.99 -2.36 -15.76
N SER A 176 12.98 -2.47 -14.90
CA SER A 176 13.09 -2.39 -13.46
C SER A 176 14.04 -3.47 -12.91
N SER A 177 14.55 -3.19 -11.71
CA SER A 177 14.94 -4.15 -10.66
C SER A 177 16.13 -5.10 -10.93
N SER A 178 17.22 -4.80 -10.20
CA SER A 178 18.08 -5.77 -9.49
C SER A 178 18.63 -6.94 -10.29
N SER A 179 19.74 -6.71 -11.00
CA SER A 179 20.78 -7.69 -11.41
C SER A 179 21.41 -7.28 -12.74
N SER A 180 21.91 -6.05 -12.86
CA SER A 180 22.65 -5.64 -14.05
C SER A 180 24.12 -6.00 -13.88
N VAL A 181 24.51 -7.19 -14.33
CA VAL A 181 25.92 -7.49 -14.62
C VAL A 181 26.41 -6.46 -15.63
N LEU A 182 27.38 -5.63 -15.25
CA LEU A 182 27.90 -4.57 -16.11
C LEU A 182 28.89 -5.20 -17.10
N THR A 183 28.45 -5.44 -18.34
CA THR A 183 29.27 -6.12 -19.36
C THR A 183 30.07 -5.15 -20.23
N ASN A 184 29.68 -3.87 -20.29
CA ASN A 184 30.34 -2.86 -21.15
C ASN A 184 31.02 -1.75 -20.32
N GLN A 185 32.25 -1.38 -20.68
CA GLN A 185 33.05 -0.34 -20.01
C GLN A 185 32.33 1.02 -19.96
N GLU A 186 31.53 1.35 -20.97
CA GLU A 186 30.72 2.58 -20.99
C GLU A 186 29.60 2.54 -19.94
N GLN A 187 28.99 1.38 -19.73
CA GLN A 187 27.97 1.18 -18.70
C GLN A 187 28.59 1.27 -17.30
N ILE A 188 29.80 0.72 -17.12
CA ILE A 188 30.56 0.82 -15.87
C ILE A 188 30.87 2.29 -15.57
N ASN A 189 31.42 3.04 -16.52
CA ASN A 189 31.73 4.47 -16.33
C ASN A 189 30.47 5.29 -16.02
N THR A 190 29.36 4.99 -16.69
CA THR A 190 28.08 5.67 -16.44
C THR A 190 27.53 5.33 -15.06
N ALA A 191 27.67 4.08 -14.62
CA ALA A 191 27.26 3.63 -13.29
C ALA A 191 28.11 4.29 -12.19
N ILE A 192 29.43 4.34 -12.36
CA ILE A 192 30.36 5.02 -11.44
C ILE A 192 29.93 6.47 -11.26
N ASN A 193 29.75 7.22 -12.36
CA ASN A 193 29.33 8.62 -12.29
C ASN A 193 28.00 8.79 -11.53
N LYS A 194 27.00 7.95 -11.82
CA LYS A 194 25.70 8.01 -11.14
C LYS A 194 25.82 7.74 -9.63
N ILE A 195 26.62 6.74 -9.23
CA ILE A 195 26.80 6.39 -7.83
C ILE A 195 27.57 7.49 -7.09
N ILE A 196 28.64 8.03 -7.67
CA ILE A 196 29.39 9.16 -7.08
C ILE A 196 28.49 10.38 -6.90
N PHE A 197 27.73 10.79 -7.92
CA PHE A 197 26.80 11.92 -7.80
C PHE A 197 25.71 11.66 -6.74
N SER A 198 25.22 10.43 -6.64
CA SER A 198 24.27 10.04 -5.61
C SER A 198 24.90 10.13 -4.22
N GLY A 199 26.11 9.60 -4.03
CA GLY A 199 26.81 9.59 -2.75
C GLY A 199 27.20 11.00 -2.27
N LEU A 200 27.65 11.87 -3.18
CA LEU A 200 27.91 13.28 -2.90
C LEU A 200 26.63 14.03 -2.52
N ARG A 201 25.51 13.75 -3.18
CA ARG A 201 24.22 14.37 -2.87
C ARG A 201 23.69 13.96 -1.50
N ILE A 202 23.83 12.70 -1.10
CA ILE A 202 23.42 12.21 0.23
C ILE A 202 24.22 12.92 1.33
N ARG A 203 25.50 13.21 1.08
CA ARG A 203 26.38 13.97 1.97
C ARG A 203 26.17 15.50 1.91
N GLY A 204 25.15 15.98 1.20
CA GLY A 204 24.87 17.42 1.06
C GLY A 204 25.80 18.18 0.11
N LEU A 205 26.80 17.52 -0.47
CA LEU A 205 27.79 18.08 -1.38
C LEU A 205 27.30 18.04 -2.84
N SER A 206 26.25 18.80 -3.13
CA SER A 206 25.73 18.89 -4.50
C SER A 206 26.27 20.11 -5.23
N SER A 207 26.73 19.92 -6.47
CA SER A 207 27.18 21.00 -7.37
C SER A 207 26.12 22.09 -7.60
N ASN A 208 24.85 21.76 -7.42
CA ASN A 208 23.71 22.69 -7.55
C ASN A 208 23.38 23.44 -6.24
N VAL A 209 23.93 23.01 -5.10
CA VAL A 209 23.65 23.55 -3.75
C VAL A 209 24.83 24.35 -3.19
N ALA A 210 26.04 24.14 -3.72
CA ALA A 210 27.23 24.90 -3.34
C ALA A 210 27.07 26.41 -3.66
N SER A 211 27.18 27.24 -2.61
CA SER A 211 27.03 28.70 -2.67
C SER A 211 28.33 29.41 -3.06
N SER A 212 29.50 28.84 -2.75
CA SER A 212 30.80 29.42 -3.10
C SER A 212 31.48 28.74 -4.30
N LEU A 213 32.34 29.48 -5.01
CA LEU A 213 33.14 28.94 -6.12
C LEU A 213 34.18 27.91 -5.65
N ASN A 214 34.70 28.07 -4.43
CA ASN A 214 35.64 27.14 -3.82
C ASN A 214 34.97 25.80 -3.52
N ASP A 215 33.74 25.80 -3.01
CA ASP A 215 32.98 24.56 -2.76
C ASP A 215 32.66 23.82 -4.06
N LYS A 216 32.41 24.54 -5.15
CA LYS A 216 32.22 23.93 -6.46
C LYS A 216 33.50 23.29 -7.00
N LEU A 217 34.66 23.85 -6.65
CA LEU A 217 35.96 23.31 -7.03
C LEU A 217 36.27 22.03 -6.22
N THR A 218 36.10 22.06 -4.90
CA THR A 218 36.34 20.91 -4.02
C THR A 218 35.41 19.75 -4.37
N ILE A 219 34.13 20.00 -4.66
CA ILE A 219 33.19 18.96 -5.11
C ILE A 219 33.63 18.34 -6.45
N LYS A 220 34.16 19.15 -7.38
CA LYS A 220 34.68 18.63 -8.65
C LYS A 220 35.95 17.81 -8.46
N GLU A 221 36.82 18.23 -7.55
CA GLU A 221 38.05 17.52 -7.20
C GLU A 221 37.74 16.19 -6.52
N ILE A 222 36.86 16.18 -5.51
CA ILE A 222 36.40 14.95 -4.84
C ILE A 222 35.76 14.01 -5.87
N HIS A 223 34.86 14.52 -6.73
CA HIS A 223 34.27 13.71 -7.79
C HIS A 223 35.35 13.09 -8.70
N GLN A 224 36.33 13.87 -9.14
CA GLN A 224 37.38 13.39 -10.03
C GLN A 224 38.33 12.40 -9.34
N MET A 225 38.67 12.64 -8.07
CA MET A 225 39.49 11.76 -7.26
C MET A 225 38.79 10.41 -7.02
N THR A 226 37.53 10.44 -6.57
CA THR A 226 36.71 9.24 -6.39
C THR A 226 36.57 8.49 -7.72
N PHE A 227 36.30 9.19 -8.83
CA PHE A 227 36.18 8.55 -10.14
C PHE A 227 37.47 7.84 -10.58
N LYS A 228 38.62 8.51 -10.46
CA LYS A 228 39.94 7.92 -10.78
C LYS A 228 40.29 6.77 -9.84
N ALA A 229 40.01 6.90 -8.55
CA ALA A 229 40.27 5.86 -7.55
C ALA A 229 39.39 4.63 -7.75
N THR A 230 38.11 4.81 -8.07
CA THR A 230 37.20 3.71 -8.43
C THR A 230 37.66 3.02 -9.70
N GLN A 231 38.04 3.77 -10.75
CA GLN A 231 38.62 3.19 -11.96
C GLN A 231 39.91 2.42 -11.65
N PHE A 232 40.75 2.91 -10.74
CA PHE A 232 41.96 2.23 -10.29
C PHE A 232 41.65 0.93 -9.53
N ALA A 233 40.69 0.94 -8.60
CA ALA A 233 40.25 -0.24 -7.86
C ALA A 233 39.69 -1.31 -8.82
N LEU A 234 38.93 -0.88 -9.83
CA LEU A 234 38.40 -1.74 -10.88
C LEU A 234 39.47 -2.26 -11.86
N ARG A 235 40.69 -1.70 -11.88
CA ARG A 235 41.78 -2.27 -12.70
C ARG A 235 42.06 -3.70 -12.31
N LYS A 236 41.97 -4.08 -11.03
CA LYS A 236 42.15 -5.48 -10.58
C LYS A 236 41.12 -6.44 -11.21
N HIS A 237 39.93 -5.95 -11.56
CA HIS A 237 38.90 -6.74 -12.23
C HIS A 237 39.08 -6.81 -13.76
N ASN A 238 39.80 -5.83 -14.35
CA ASN A 238 40.12 -5.78 -15.78
C ASN A 238 41.53 -6.32 -16.13
N TYR A 239 42.42 -6.53 -15.15
CA TYR A 239 43.79 -6.99 -15.38
C TYR A 239 43.84 -8.53 -15.54
N SER A 240 43.86 -8.97 -16.79
CA SER A 240 44.07 -10.37 -17.19
C SER A 240 45.55 -10.77 -17.10
N PHE A 241 46.17 -10.70 -15.91
CA PHE A 241 47.56 -11.19 -15.74
C PHE A 241 47.63 -12.68 -15.38
N ASN A 242 46.57 -13.24 -14.80
CA ASN A 242 46.46 -14.69 -14.58
C ASN A 242 45.23 -15.22 -15.33
N LYS A 243 45.46 -15.77 -16.53
CA LYS A 243 44.46 -16.42 -17.40
C LYS A 243 43.80 -17.70 -16.79
N ARG A 244 43.69 -17.83 -15.47
CA ARG A 244 43.15 -19.04 -14.83
C ARG A 244 42.05 -18.83 -13.78
N GLU A 245 41.66 -17.60 -13.48
CA GLU A 245 40.50 -17.37 -12.62
C GLU A 245 39.34 -16.77 -13.43
N THR A 246 38.25 -17.54 -13.46
CA THR A 246 36.94 -17.20 -14.00
C THR A 246 36.58 -15.73 -13.78
N LYS A 247 36.26 -15.01 -14.85
CA LYS A 247 35.75 -13.64 -14.83
C LYS A 247 34.58 -13.56 -13.85
N LYS A 248 34.79 -13.10 -12.62
CA LYS A 248 33.68 -12.79 -11.72
C LYS A 248 32.91 -11.63 -12.37
N PRO A 249 31.60 -11.79 -12.63
CA PRO A 249 30.81 -10.71 -13.20
C PRO A 249 30.80 -9.55 -12.20
N LEU A 250 31.24 -8.37 -12.65
CA LEU A 250 31.22 -7.15 -11.83
C LEU A 250 29.76 -6.84 -11.47
N ARG A 251 29.40 -7.02 -10.20
CA ARG A 251 28.07 -6.69 -9.71
C ARG A 251 28.02 -5.22 -9.34
N LEU A 252 26.84 -4.61 -9.51
CA LEU A 252 26.60 -3.23 -9.12
C LEU A 252 26.85 -2.99 -7.62
N ASN A 253 26.61 -4.01 -6.78
CA ASN A 253 26.83 -3.93 -5.33
C ASN A 253 28.32 -3.75 -5.01
N ASP A 254 29.21 -4.51 -5.65
CA ASP A 254 30.66 -4.39 -5.44
C ASP A 254 31.15 -2.98 -5.83
N LEU A 255 30.57 -2.40 -6.88
CA LEU A 255 30.86 -1.04 -7.32
C LEU A 255 30.40 0.00 -6.30
N GLN A 256 29.21 -0.20 -5.73
CA GLN A 256 28.65 0.68 -4.71
C GLN A 256 29.49 0.65 -3.44
N ASP A 257 29.92 -0.53 -2.98
CA ASP A 257 30.74 -0.69 -1.78
C ASP A 257 32.13 -0.03 -1.94
N ILE A 258 32.76 -0.18 -3.12
CA ILE A 258 34.03 0.48 -3.41
C ILE A 258 33.87 2.01 -3.41
N ILE A 259 32.81 2.53 -4.04
CA ILE A 259 32.58 3.97 -4.11
C ILE A 259 32.24 4.54 -2.73
N GLU A 260 31.46 3.82 -1.92
CA GLU A 260 31.10 4.28 -0.57
C GLU A 260 32.31 4.33 0.35
N ASN A 261 33.17 3.31 0.34
CA ASN A 261 34.44 3.33 1.09
C ASN A 261 35.36 4.48 0.66
N LEU A 262 35.41 4.78 -0.65
CA LEU A 262 36.20 5.89 -1.17
C LEU A 262 35.61 7.25 -0.82
N LEU A 263 34.29 7.40 -0.84
CA LEU A 263 33.63 8.63 -0.43
C LEU A 263 33.76 8.86 1.09
N GLN A 264 33.68 7.79 1.89
CA GLN A 264 33.97 7.87 3.32
C GLN A 264 35.42 8.32 3.58
N LEU A 265 36.39 7.79 2.84
CA LEU A 265 37.79 8.19 2.98
C LEU A 265 38.08 9.62 2.50
N PHE A 266 37.39 10.12 1.46
CA PHE A 266 37.67 11.45 0.91
C PHE A 266 36.82 12.57 1.53
N VAL A 267 35.70 12.24 2.17
CA VAL A 267 34.75 13.22 2.72
C VAL A 267 34.66 13.15 4.24
N ASP A 268 34.73 11.96 4.84
CA ASP A 268 34.47 11.76 6.27
C ASP A 268 35.78 11.70 7.11
N VAL A 269 36.91 12.15 6.54
CA VAL A 269 38.18 12.32 7.27
C VAL A 269 38.23 13.74 7.82
N GLU A 270 37.65 13.90 9.01
CA GLU A 270 38.00 14.91 10.01
C GLU A 270 38.68 14.23 11.21
#